data_AF-A0A6M3JMZ4-F1
#
_entry.id   AF-A0A6M3JMZ4-F1
#
_cell.length_a   1.000
_cell.length_b   1.000
_cell.length_c   1.000
_cell.angle_alpha   90.00
_cell.angle_beta   90.00
_cell.angle_gamma   90.00
#
_symmetry.space_group_name_H-M   'P 1'
#
loop_
_entity.id
_entity.type
_entity.pdbx_description
1 polymer ?
#
loop_
_entity_poly.entity_id
_entity_poly.type
_entity_poly.pdbx_seq_one_letter_code
_entity_poly.pdbx_strand_id
1 'polypeptide(L)' 'MKSYVRTTIVQAETMSEFEFLRLKKRSIEGILNRQGYFVRYPDGYESWCPQDEFERVTREVSEKEATMIND' A
#
# COMPACT_ATOMS: atom_id res chain seq x y z
N MET A 1 -3.07 1.96 25.58
CA MET A 1 -2.53 1.93 24.20
C MET A 1 -1.12 2.53 24.23
N LYS A 2 -0.17 1.99 23.45
CA LYS A 2 1.19 2.55 23.31
C LYS A 2 1.46 2.80 21.83
N SER A 3 2.19 3.88 21.52
CA SER A 3 2.52 4.26 20.15
C SER A 3 3.97 3.89 19.83
N TYR A 4 4.21 3.41 18.62
CA TYR A 4 5.53 3.01 18.13
C TYR A 4 5.75 3.61 16.73
N VAL A 5 6.98 4.05 16.46
CA VAL A 5 7.40 4.40 15.09
C VAL A 5 7.97 3.14 14.44
N ARG A 6 7.42 2.77 13.29
CA ARG A 6 7.89 1.66 12.48
C ARG A 6 8.14 2.14 11.07
N THR A 7 9.29 1.79 10.52
CA THR A 7 9.64 2.02 9.12
C THR A 7 9.72 0.68 8.41
N THR A 8 9.17 0.60 7.20
CA THR A 8 9.20 -0.60 6.37
C THR A 8 9.17 -0.18 4.91
N ILE A 9 9.99 -0.85 4.10
CA ILE A 9 9.95 -0.69 2.65
C ILE A 9 8.86 -1.62 2.11
N VAL A 10 7.97 -1.09 1.29
CA VAL A 10 6.85 -1.81 0.67
C VAL A 10 6.87 -1.60 -0.83
N GLN A 11 6.33 -2.56 -1.56
CA GLN A 11 6.04 -2.38 -2.98
C GLN A 11 4.61 -1.85 -3.10
N ALA A 12 4.41 -0.83 -3.92
CA ALA A 12 3.10 -0.23 -4.14
C ALA A 12 2.85 0.01 -5.63
N GLU A 13 1.66 -0.31 -6.10
CA GLU A 13 1.18 0.01 -7.45
C GLU A 13 -0.18 0.70 -7.35
N THR A 14 -0.46 1.63 -8.27
CA THR A 14 -1.75 2.32 -8.32
C THR A 14 -2.87 1.31 -8.57
N MET A 15 -3.88 1.29 -7.71
CA MET A 15 -5.04 0.41 -7.83
C MET A 15 -6.24 1.08 -7.16
N SER A 16 -7.41 1.05 -7.81
CA SER A 16 -8.64 1.54 -7.20
C SER A 16 -9.19 0.55 -6.15
N GLU A 17 -9.99 1.05 -5.20
CA GLU A 17 -10.60 0.22 -4.16
C GLU A 17 -11.47 -0.90 -4.77
N PHE A 18 -12.15 -0.64 -5.89
CA PHE A 18 -12.94 -1.66 -6.58
C PHE A 18 -12.07 -2.75 -7.20
N GLU A 19 -10.96 -2.40 -7.83
CA GLU A 19 -10.02 -3.39 -8.39
C GLU A 19 -9.47 -4.29 -7.29
N PHE A 20 -9.09 -3.71 -6.14
CA PHE A 20 -8.63 -4.47 -4.99
C PHE A 20 -9.71 -5.39 -4.40
N LEU A 21 -10.94 -4.89 -4.22
CA LEU A 21 -12.04 -5.70 -3.72
C LEU A 21 -12.39 -6.85 -4.66
N ARG A 22 -12.34 -6.62 -5.98
CA ARG A 22 -12.49 -7.67 -7.00
C ARG A 22 -11.37 -8.70 -6.91
N LEU A 23 -10.11 -8.28 -6.77
CA LEU A 23 -8.96 -9.17 -6.57
C LEU A 23 -9.15 -10.06 -5.33
N LYS A 24 -9.67 -9.49 -4.24
CA LYS A 24 -9.95 -10.21 -2.98
C LYS A 24 -11.30 -10.92 -2.96
N LYS A 25 -12.05 -10.95 -4.07
CA LYS A 25 -13.38 -11.56 -4.22
C LYS A 25 -14.39 -11.08 -3.16
N ARG A 26 -14.36 -9.78 -2.85
CA ARG A 26 -15.27 -9.11 -1.91
C ARG A 26 -16.33 -8.30 -2.66
N SER A 27 -17.46 -8.04 -1.98
CA SER A 27 -18.52 -7.17 -2.53
C SER A 27 -18.04 -5.73 -2.61
N ILE A 28 -18.53 -5.01 -3.63
CA ILE A 28 -18.33 -3.56 -3.83
C ILE A 28 -19.60 -2.75 -3.50
N GLU A 29 -20.65 -3.40 -3.01
CA GLU A 29 -21.92 -2.75 -2.70
C GLU A 29 -21.76 -1.73 -1.56
N GLY A 30 -22.24 -0.51 -1.78
CA GLY A 30 -22.13 0.60 -0.82
C GLY A 30 -20.73 1.21 -0.66
N ILE A 31 -19.74 0.77 -1.45
CA ILE A 31 -18.37 1.29 -1.41
C ILE A 31 -18.22 2.40 -2.46
N LEU A 32 -17.55 3.50 -2.11
CA LEU A 32 -17.13 4.52 -3.06
C LEU A 32 -15.81 4.07 -3.72
N ASN A 33 -15.73 4.11 -5.04
CA ASN A 33 -14.49 3.70 -5.73
C ASN A 33 -13.40 4.78 -5.58
N ARG A 34 -12.55 4.62 -4.57
CA ARG A 34 -11.45 5.54 -4.29
C ARG A 34 -10.18 5.15 -5.04
N GLN A 35 -9.35 6.17 -5.35
CA GLN A 35 -7.99 5.96 -5.82
C GLN A 35 -7.07 5.60 -4.65
N GLY A 36 -6.06 4.78 -4.93
CA GLY A 36 -5.13 4.33 -3.92
C GLY A 36 -4.06 3.42 -4.47
N TYR A 37 -3.42 2.71 -3.56
CA TYR A 37 -2.33 1.81 -3.84
C TYR A 37 -2.64 0.41 -3.34
N PHE A 38 -2.39 -0.58 -4.18
CA PHE A 38 -2.19 -1.95 -3.73
C PHE A 38 -0.77 -2.06 -3.17
N VAL A 39 -0.65 -2.53 -1.93
CA VAL A 39 0.60 -2.53 -1.18
C VAL A 39 0.96 -3.94 -0.77
N ARG A 40 2.17 -4.39 -1.16
CA ARG A 40 2.76 -5.66 -0.77
C ARG A 40 3.91 -5.43 0.21
N TYR A 41 3.82 -6.10 1.36
CA TYR A 41 4.81 -6.07 2.42
C TYR A 41 5.85 -7.19 2.26
N PRO A 42 7.03 -7.07 2.89
CA PRO A 42 8.08 -8.09 2.81
C PRO A 42 7.68 -9.48 3.34
N ASP A 43 6.72 -9.54 4.27
CA ASP A 43 6.18 -10.79 4.81
C ASP A 43 5.12 -11.45 3.90
N GLY A 44 4.88 -10.88 2.72
CA GLY A 44 3.86 -11.33 1.78
C GLY A 44 2.45 -10.84 2.10
N TYR A 45 2.26 -10.03 3.15
CA TYR A 45 0.97 -9.39 3.41
C TYR A 45 0.62 -8.41 2.28
N GLU A 46 -0.64 -8.43 1.87
CA GLU A 46 -1.16 -7.58 0.80
C GLU A 46 -2.33 -6.77 1.33
N SER A 47 -2.31 -5.46 1.07
CA SER A 47 -3.33 -4.52 1.50
C SER A 47 -3.66 -3.50 0.42
N TRP A 48 -4.64 -2.65 0.71
CA TRP A 48 -4.94 -1.47 -0.09
C TRP A 48 -5.00 -0.25 0.82
N CYS A 49 -4.45 0.87 0.36
CA CYS A 49 -4.42 2.14 1.08
C CYS A 49 -4.96 3.27 0.20
N PRO A 50 -5.83 4.15 0.72
CA PRO A 50 -6.23 5.36 0.00
C PRO A 50 -5.02 6.21 -0.39
N GLN A 51 -5.07 6.85 -1.55
CA GLN A 51 -3.97 7.63 -2.09
C GLN A 51 -3.46 8.70 -1.10
N ASP A 52 -4.34 9.57 -0.61
CA ASP A 52 -3.98 10.67 0.30
C ASP A 52 -3.37 10.17 1.62
N GLU A 53 -3.83 9.02 2.12
CA GLU A 53 -3.31 8.40 3.34
C GLU A 53 -1.92 7.80 3.10
N PHE A 54 -1.73 7.12 1.96
CA PHE A 54 -0.47 6.51 1.58
C PHE A 54 0.61 7.57 1.35
N GLU A 55 0.33 8.58 0.53
CA GLU A 55 1.29 9.64 0.18
C GLU A 55 1.68 10.50 1.40
N ARG A 56 0.78 10.69 2.36
CA ARG A 56 1.07 11.49 3.57
C ARG A 56 2.12 10.83 4.48
N VAL A 57 2.16 9.51 4.53
CA VAL A 57 3.00 8.76 5.49
C VAL A 57 4.15 8.00 4.85
N THR A 58 4.27 8.07 3.52
CA THR A 58 5.31 7.38 2.75
C THR A 58 6.06 8.35 1.86
N ARG A 59 7.20 7.89 1.36
CA ARG A 59 7.93 8.50 0.25
C ARG A 59 8.49 7.39 -0.60
N GLU A 60 8.76 7.70 -1.86
CA GLU A 60 9.55 6.79 -2.69
C GLU A 60 10.94 6.59 -2.08
N VAL A 61 11.46 5.38 -2.27
CA VAL A 61 12.86 5.09 -1.96
C VAL A 61 13.73 5.83 -2.95
N SER A 62 14.81 6.45 -2.47
CA SER A 62 15.82 7.02 -3.35
C SER A 62 16.53 5.92 -4.15
N GLU A 63 17.16 6.26 -5.27
CA GLU A 63 17.94 5.30 -6.06
C GLU A 63 18.96 4.54 -5.23
N LYS A 64 19.63 5.24 -4.29
CA LYS A 64 20.60 4.64 -3.37
C LYS A 64 19.96 3.67 -2.37
N GLU A 65 18.74 3.94 -1.92
CA GLU A 65 18.00 3.01 -1.06
C GLU A 65 17.50 1.81 -1.85
N ALA A 66 17.11 2.02 -3.11
CA ALA A 66 16.65 0.94 -3.99
C ALA A 66 17.75 -0.12 -4.23
N THR A 67 19.01 0.30 -4.37
CA THR A 67 20.13 -0.65 -4.50
C THR A 67 20.32 -1.53 -3.27
N MET A 68 19.91 -1.07 -2.08
CA MET A 68 20.06 -1.81 -0.82
C MET A 68 18.90 -2.80 -0.55
N ILE A 69 17.84 -2.80 -1.36
CA ILE A 69 16.67 -3.69 -1.19
C ILE A 69 16.94 -5.09 -1.79
N ASN A 70 17.86 -5.18 -2.75
CA ASN A 70 18.11 -6.40 -3.54
C ASN A 70 19.42 -7.13 -3.14
N ASP A 71 20.12 -6.64 -2.12
CA ASP A 71 21.31 -7.25 -1.50
C ASP A 71 20.91 -8.03 -0.22
#